data_AF-A0A836JRC6-F1
#
_entry.id   AF-A0A836JRC6-F1
#
_cell.length_a   1.000
_cell.length_b   1.000
_cell.length_c   1.000
_cell.angle_alpha   90.00
_cell.angle_beta   90.00
_cell.angle_gamma   90.00
#
_symmetry.space_group_name_H-M   'P 1'
#
loop_
_entity.id
_entity.type
_entity.pdbx_description
1 polymer ?
#
loop_
_entity_poly.entity_id
_entity_poly.type
_entity_poly.pdbx_seq_one_letter_code
_entity_poly.pdbx_strand_id
1 'polypeptide(L)' 'MMEDKPSRCIHVYNKREVGYIGDRILVAIRGKKKDILVGLKQQQTPKVPKFDSNNLVLMDDNGTPLGTKIQISIPYIL' A
#
# COMPACT_ATOMS: atom_id res chain seq x y z
N MET A 1 9.91 -13.87 17.07
CA MET A 1 9.06 -14.95 16.51
C MET A 1 7.76 -14.39 15.91
N MET A 2 7.86 -13.48 14.93
CA MET A 2 6.70 -12.82 14.29
C MET A 2 6.79 -12.92 12.76
N GLU A 3 7.50 -13.95 12.27
CA GLU A 3 7.94 -14.06 10.87
C GLU A 3 6.95 -14.80 9.97
N ASP A 4 5.96 -15.50 10.55
CA ASP A 4 5.15 -16.48 9.79
C ASP A 4 3.74 -15.98 9.42
N LYS A 5 3.34 -14.78 9.87
CA LYS A 5 2.02 -14.24 9.53
C LYS A 5 2.11 -13.33 8.29
N PRO A 6 1.22 -13.51 7.30
CA PRO A 6 1.19 -12.62 6.15
C PRO A 6 0.89 -11.19 6.58
N SER A 7 1.47 -10.24 5.87
CA SER A 7 1.22 -8.81 6.09
C SER A 7 -0.27 -8.50 5.90
N ARG A 8 -0.84 -7.79 6.86
CA ARG A 8 -2.25 -7.37 6.83
C ARG A 8 -2.36 -5.89 7.13
N CYS A 9 -3.30 -5.24 6.44
CA CYS A 9 -3.72 -3.88 6.77
C CYS A 9 -4.43 -3.89 8.13
N ILE A 10 -4.09 -2.92 8.97
CA ILE A 10 -4.73 -2.68 10.27
C ILE A 10 -5.67 -1.48 10.18
N HIS A 11 -5.23 -0.41 9.52
CA HIS A 11 -5.95 0.85 9.47
C HIS A 11 -5.70 1.57 8.15
N VAL A 12 -6.77 2.19 7.63
CA VAL A 12 -6.71 3.06 6.46
C VAL A 12 -6.94 4.48 6.96
N TYR A 13 -6.04 5.41 6.63
CA TYR A 13 -6.15 6.81 7.05
C TYR A 13 -7.17 7.59 6.19
N ASN A 14 -8.39 7.09 6.11
CA ASN A 14 -9.50 7.70 5.37
C ASN A 14 -10.79 7.59 6.19
N LYS A 15 -11.67 8.59 6.08
CA LYS A 15 -12.98 8.62 6.75
C LYS A 15 -13.90 7.47 6.34
N ARG A 16 -13.72 6.94 5.12
CA ARG A 16 -14.55 5.86 4.56
C ARG A 16 -14.06 4.45 4.93
N GLU A 17 -12.89 4.33 5.56
CA GLU A 17 -12.22 3.05 5.87
C GLU A 17 -11.95 2.14 4.65
N VAL A 18 -12.11 2.67 3.43
CA VAL A 18 -11.78 1.99 2.16
C VAL A 18 -10.55 2.67 1.56
N GLY A 19 -9.52 1.87 1.25
CA GLY A 19 -8.28 2.35 0.65
C GLY A 19 -8.30 2.27 -0.88
N TYR A 20 -7.95 3.37 -1.53
CA TYR A 20 -7.70 3.47 -2.97
C TYR A 20 -6.20 3.69 -3.24
N ILE A 21 -5.82 3.78 -4.53
CA ILE A 21 -4.43 4.07 -4.90
C ILE A 21 -4.06 5.45 -4.34
N GLY A 22 -2.90 5.58 -3.72
CA GLY A 22 -2.41 6.81 -3.08
C GLY A 22 -2.80 6.98 -1.62
N ASP A 23 -3.72 6.16 -1.09
CA ASP A 23 -4.07 6.23 0.32
C ASP A 23 -2.96 5.67 1.20
N ARG A 24 -2.77 6.35 2.35
CA ARG A 24 -1.87 5.88 3.40
C ARG A 24 -2.58 4.82 4.23
N ILE A 25 -1.87 3.74 4.53
CA ILE A 25 -2.35 2.62 5.33
C ILE A 25 -1.32 2.25 6.40
N LEU A 26 -1.80 1.62 7.47
CA LEU A 26 -0.97 1.00 8.52
C LEU A 26 -0.97 -0.50 8.30
N VAL A 27 0.21 -1.08 8.07
CA VAL A 27 0.37 -2.51 7.81
C VAL A 27 1.14 -3.18 8.94
N ALA A 28 0.67 -4.35 9.39
CA ALA A 28 1.38 -5.18 10.34
C ALA A 28 2.52 -5.95 9.66
N ILE A 29 3.70 -5.35 9.58
CA ILE A 29 4.95 -6.03 9.18
C ILE A 29 5.95 -5.90 10.32
N ARG A 30 6.34 -7.01 10.94
CA ARG A 30 7.39 -7.10 11.99
C ARG A 30 7.40 -5.96 13.04
N GLY A 31 6.23 -5.43 13.44
CA GLY A 31 6.14 -4.33 14.42
C GLY A 31 5.20 -3.16 14.08
N LYS A 32 4.65 -3.13 12.84
CA LYS A 32 3.78 -2.09 12.23
C LYS A 32 4.58 -1.02 11.47
N LYS A 33 4.17 -0.74 10.24
CA LYS A 33 4.77 0.29 9.37
C LYS A 33 3.70 1.04 8.59
N LYS A 34 3.98 2.31 8.26
CA LYS A 34 3.16 3.10 7.34
C LYS A 34 3.52 2.73 5.91
N ASP A 35 2.50 2.79 5.07
CA ASP A 35 2.61 2.33 3.70
C ASP A 35 1.67 3.14 2.81
N ILE A 36 1.95 3.16 1.50
CA ILE A 36 1.10 3.75 0.48
C ILE A 36 0.65 2.66 -0.48
N LEU A 37 -0.65 2.66 -0.77
CA LEU A 37 -1.23 1.77 -1.77
C LEU A 37 -0.85 2.21 -3.19
N VAL A 38 -0.16 1.32 -3.91
CA VAL A 38 0.31 1.59 -5.29
C VAL A 38 -0.48 0.79 -6.31
N GLY A 39 -0.90 -0.42 -5.96
CA GLY A 39 -1.67 -1.29 -6.86
C GLY A 39 -2.76 -2.02 -6.10
N LEU A 40 -3.91 -2.18 -6.74
CA LEU A 40 -5.07 -2.79 -6.14
C LEU A 40 -5.73 -3.80 -7.09
N LYS A 41 -6.26 -4.87 -6.51
CA LYS A 41 -7.04 -5.90 -7.21
C LYS A 41 -8.50 -5.52 -7.43
N GLN A 42 -9.04 -4.62 -6.61
CA GLN A 42 -10.42 -4.18 -6.74
C GLN A 42 -10.66 -3.39 -8.04
N GLN A 43 -11.92 -3.33 -8.46
CA GLN A 43 -12.31 -2.55 -9.63
C GLN A 43 -12.17 -1.05 -9.31
N GLN A 44 -11.34 -0.37 -10.10
CA GLN A 44 -11.05 1.06 -9.98
C GLN A 44 -11.96 1.86 -10.92
N THR A 45 -11.84 3.19 -10.86
CA THR A 45 -12.44 4.09 -11.85
C THR A 45 -11.94 3.78 -13.27
N PRO A 46 -12.73 4.09 -14.32
CA PRO A 46 -12.29 3.95 -15.70
C PRO A 46 -10.95 4.65 -15.95
N LYS A 47 -10.11 4.07 -16.81
CA LYS A 47 -8.74 4.54 -17.14
C LYS A 47 -7.68 4.38 -16.05
N VAL A 48 -7.99 3.71 -14.93
CA VAL A 48 -7.00 3.33 -13.92
C VAL A 48 -6.62 1.86 -14.08
N PRO A 49 -5.32 1.50 -14.10
CA PRO A 49 -4.90 0.11 -14.26
C PRO A 49 -5.33 -0.74 -13.06
N LYS A 50 -5.75 -1.97 -13.36
CA LYS A 50 -6.06 -2.99 -12.37
C LYS A 50 -4.89 -3.97 -12.28
N PHE A 51 -4.45 -4.27 -11.07
CA PHE A 51 -3.41 -5.27 -10.82
C PHE A 51 -4.04 -6.57 -10.33
N ASP A 52 -3.36 -7.70 -10.51
CA ASP A 52 -3.82 -8.98 -9.95
C ASP A 52 -3.51 -9.12 -8.45
N SER A 53 -2.50 -8.38 -8.00
CA SER A 53 -2.00 -8.34 -6.62
C SER A 53 -2.19 -6.95 -6.01
N ASN A 54 -2.38 -6.89 -4.69
CA ASN A 54 -2.36 -5.63 -3.95
C ASN A 54 -0.91 -5.25 -3.63
N ASN A 55 -0.44 -4.16 -4.23
CA ASN A 55 0.93 -3.70 -4.15
C ASN A 55 1.03 -2.46 -3.25
N LEU A 56 2.07 -2.42 -2.43
CA LEU A 56 2.29 -1.42 -1.38
C LEU A 56 3.77 -1.04 -1.33
N VAL A 57 4.05 0.23 -1.02
CA VAL A 57 5.40 0.80 -0.88
C VAL A 57 5.59 1.36 0.53
N LEU A 58 6.45 0.67 1.29
CA LEU A 58 6.78 1.03 2.66
C LEU A 58 7.37 2.43 2.73
N MET A 59 6.75 3.26 3.56
CA MET A 59 7.22 4.61 3.85
C MET A 59 7.59 4.76 5.32
N ASP A 60 8.52 5.67 5.56
CA ASP A 60 8.82 6.18 6.88
C ASP A 60 7.79 7.25 7.30
N ASP A 61 7.77 7.60 8.57
CA ASP A 61 6.88 8.62 9.13
C ASP A 61 7.09 10.01 8.50
N ASN A 62 8.28 10.25 7.95
CA ASN A 62 8.67 11.46 7.25
C ASN A 62 8.25 11.48 5.76
N GLY A 63 7.58 10.43 5.27
CA GLY A 63 7.15 10.30 3.88
C GLY A 63 8.25 9.90 2.89
N THR A 64 9.43 9.48 3.38
CA THR A 64 10.50 8.92 2.56
C THR A 64 10.26 7.42 2.35
N PRO A 65 10.41 6.86 1.14
CA PRO A 65 10.32 5.43 0.93
C PRO A 65 11.46 4.71 1.65
N LEU A 66 11.14 3.62 2.35
CA LEU A 66 12.14 2.82 3.06
C LEU A 66 13.05 2.03 2.10
N GLY A 67 12.55 1.74 0.88
CA GLY A 67 13.26 1.03 -0.17
C GLY A 67 13.81 1.97 -1.24
N THR A 68 14.95 1.60 -1.83
CA THR A 68 15.64 2.42 -2.85
C THR A 68 15.18 2.13 -4.29
N LYS A 69 14.61 0.95 -4.54
CA LYS A 69 14.20 0.50 -5.88
C LYS A 69 12.82 -0.14 -5.86
N ILE A 70 11.99 0.26 -6.81
CA ILE A 70 10.68 -0.34 -7.08
C ILE A 70 10.77 -1.02 -8.46
N GLN A 71 10.59 -2.33 -8.50
CA GLN A 71 10.66 -3.11 -9.75
C GLN A 71 9.30 -3.17 -10.47
N ILE A 72 8.21 -3.08 -9.71
CA ILE A 72 6.85 -3.10 -10.26
C ILE A 72 6.52 -1.78 -10.96
N SER A 73 5.59 -1.82 -11.92
CA SER A 73 5.07 -0.62 -12.56
C SER A 73 4.21 0.18 -11.57
N ILE A 74 4.46 1.49 -11.55
CA ILE A 74 3.72 2.45 -10.73
C ILE A 74 2.70 3.16 -11.62
N PRO A 75 1.41 3.17 -11.27
CA PRO A 75 0.41 3.90 -12.04
C PRO A 75 0.62 5.41 -11.91
N TYR A 76 0.32 6.16 -12.97
CA TYR A 76 0.47 7.63 -13.01
C TYR A 76 -0.48 8.39 -12.06
N ILE A 77 -1.48 7.73 -11.48
CA ILE A 77 -2.55 8.36 -10.68
C ILE A 77 -2.12 8.68 -9.22
N LEU A 78 -0.85 8.45 -8.86
CA LEU A 78 -0.30 8.62 -7.51
C LEU A 78 0.09 10.06 -7.17
#